data_AF-A0A843FFX3-F1
#
_entry.id   AF-A0A843FFX3-F1
#
_cell.length_a   1.000
_cell.length_b   1.000
_cell.length_c   1.000
_cell.angle_alpha   90.00
_cell.angle_beta   90.00
_cell.angle_gamma   90.00
#
_symmetry.space_group_name_H-M   'P 1'
#
loop_
_entity.id
_entity.type
_entity.pdbx_description
1 polymer ?
#
loop_
_entity_poly.entity_id
_entity_poly.type
_entity_poly.pdbx_seq_one_letter_code
_entity_poly.pdbx_strand_id
1 'polypeptide(L)'
;LHPQIKKTADSLKRELDKNDFLVFQHDYWTDEEAHAVILLELAVSELNNIKIHEGPKVYYRQACDNFIEKFGLENCYILDDVLVYNAERKFTTPESFISNLLTKEHISIIKVGKNLTEPILNTYEILDINDLADDNDFLIFLDDFLYPNQYIKR
;
A
#
# COMPACT_ATOMS: atom_id res chain seq x y z
N LEU A 1 -19.49 -12.09 -4.83
CA LEU A 1 -18.01 -11.99 -4.73
C LEU A 1 -17.55 -10.53 -4.70
N HIS A 2 -18.07 -9.68 -5.60
CA HIS A 2 -17.79 -8.24 -5.73
C HIS A 2 -17.63 -7.43 -4.44
N PRO A 3 -18.58 -7.41 -3.47
CA PRO A 3 -18.43 -6.57 -2.28
C PRO A 3 -17.23 -6.99 -1.40
N GLN A 4 -16.83 -8.25 -1.49
CA GLN A 4 -15.70 -8.79 -0.74
C GLN A 4 -14.37 -8.38 -1.36
N ILE A 5 -14.24 -8.45 -2.70
CA ILE A 5 -13.02 -8.03 -3.39
C ILE A 5 -12.82 -6.53 -3.23
N LYS A 6 -13.88 -5.74 -3.47
CA LYS A 6 -13.85 -4.28 -3.26
C LYS A 6 -13.37 -3.90 -1.86
N LYS A 7 -13.92 -4.54 -0.83
CA LYS A 7 -13.53 -4.30 0.57
C LYS A 7 -12.05 -4.61 0.81
N THR A 8 -11.54 -5.69 0.22
CA THR A 8 -10.12 -6.04 0.30
C THR A 8 -9.26 -5.00 -0.42
N ALA A 9 -9.64 -4.59 -1.64
CA ALA A 9 -8.94 -3.56 -2.42
C ALA A 9 -8.88 -2.20 -1.68
N ASP A 10 -10.02 -1.72 -1.16
CA ASP A 10 -10.09 -0.50 -0.35
C ASP A 10 -9.21 -0.59 0.90
N SER A 11 -9.09 -1.79 1.47
CA SER A 11 -8.24 -2.02 2.62
C SER A 11 -6.75 -2.02 2.28
N LEU A 12 -6.36 -2.67 1.18
CA LEU A 12 -4.97 -2.65 0.70
C LEU A 12 -4.56 -1.22 0.38
N LYS A 13 -5.40 -0.48 -0.36
CA LYS A 13 -5.18 0.92 -0.70
C LYS A 13 -4.89 1.78 0.53
N ARG A 14 -5.72 1.66 1.56
CA ARG A 14 -5.53 2.40 2.82
C ARG A 14 -4.22 2.05 3.54
N GLU A 15 -3.84 0.77 3.58
CA GLU A 15 -2.60 0.38 4.26
C GLU A 15 -1.36 0.74 3.45
N LEU A 16 -1.42 0.72 2.11
CA LEU A 16 -0.37 1.24 1.24
C LEU A 16 -0.16 2.74 1.41
N ASP A 17 -1.25 3.53 1.42
CA ASP A 17 -1.19 4.98 1.63
C ASP A 17 -0.56 5.34 2.98
N LYS A 18 -0.92 4.62 4.06
CA LYS A 18 -0.32 4.81 5.39
C LYS A 18 1.18 4.50 5.45
N ASN A 19 1.69 3.71 4.50
CA ASN A 19 3.10 3.33 4.41
C ASN A 19 3.84 4.10 3.31
N ASP A 20 3.26 5.23 2.87
CA ASP A 20 3.84 6.20 1.92
C ASP A 20 3.94 5.71 0.46
N PHE A 21 3.35 4.56 0.10
CA PHE A 21 3.37 4.05 -1.28
C PHE A 21 2.44 4.80 -2.24
N LEU A 22 1.50 5.60 -1.71
CA LEU A 22 0.61 6.51 -2.44
C LEU A 22 -0.10 5.86 -3.64
N VAL A 23 -1.30 5.35 -3.41
CA VAL A 23 -2.14 4.76 -4.46
C VAL A 23 -2.91 5.87 -5.17
N PHE A 24 -2.64 6.03 -6.47
CA PHE A 24 -3.33 6.99 -7.33
C PHE A 24 -4.76 6.55 -7.61
N GLN A 25 -4.92 5.30 -8.06
CA GLN A 25 -6.20 4.69 -8.36
C GLN A 25 -6.15 3.20 -8.04
N HIS A 26 -7.30 2.62 -7.69
CA HIS A 26 -7.44 1.18 -7.50
C HIS A 26 -8.81 0.73 -7.98
N ASP A 27 -8.88 -0.50 -8.47
CA ASP A 27 -10.13 -1.14 -8.82
C ASP A 27 -9.98 -2.67 -8.74
N TYR A 28 -11.00 -3.41 -9.13
CA TYR A 28 -10.99 -4.85 -9.12
C TYR A 28 -11.80 -5.44 -10.27
N TRP A 29 -11.41 -6.64 -10.66
CA TRP A 29 -12.07 -7.43 -11.70
C TRP A 29 -12.17 -8.88 -11.26
N THR A 30 -13.13 -9.63 -11.80
CA THR A 30 -13.24 -11.07 -11.61
C THR A 30 -14.01 -11.66 -12.78
N ASP A 31 -13.61 -12.86 -13.21
CA ASP A 31 -14.37 -13.68 -14.14
C ASP A 31 -15.58 -14.38 -13.46
N GLU A 32 -15.78 -14.15 -12.15
CA GLU A 32 -16.76 -14.81 -11.28
C GLU A 32 -16.60 -16.34 -11.14
N GLU A 33 -15.57 -16.92 -11.74
CA GLU A 33 -15.35 -18.37 -11.83
C GLU A 33 -14.05 -18.78 -11.13
N ALA A 34 -12.91 -18.29 -11.60
CA ALA A 34 -11.59 -18.77 -11.22
C ALA A 34 -10.66 -17.66 -10.72
N HIS A 35 -10.76 -16.44 -11.26
CA HIS A 35 -9.81 -15.37 -11.01
C HIS A 35 -10.47 -14.12 -10.44
N ALA A 36 -9.76 -13.48 -9.51
CA ALA A 36 -10.06 -12.16 -9.00
C ALA A 36 -8.78 -11.34 -9.03
N VAL A 37 -8.86 -10.16 -9.64
CA VAL A 37 -7.76 -9.21 -9.79
C VAL A 37 -8.08 -8.00 -8.92
N ILE A 38 -7.08 -7.55 -8.16
CA ILE A 38 -7.07 -6.24 -7.52
C ILE A 38 -6.00 -5.43 -8.23
N LEU A 39 -6.41 -4.35 -8.88
CA LEU A 39 -5.51 -3.47 -9.61
C LEU A 39 -5.17 -2.26 -8.73
N LEU A 40 -3.88 -1.95 -8.63
CA LEU A 40 -3.35 -0.85 -7.83
C LEU A 40 -2.39 -0.03 -8.70
N GLU A 41 -2.74 1.22 -8.98
CA GLU A 41 -1.85 2.18 -9.62
C GLU A 41 -1.16 3.01 -8.54
N LEU A 42 0.17 2.98 -8.53
CA LEU A 42 1.00 3.54 -7.46
C LEU A 42 1.83 4.71 -8.00
N ALA A 43 2.00 5.75 -7.20
CA ALA A 43 2.84 6.90 -7.56
C ALA A 43 4.35 6.57 -7.50
N VAL A 44 4.73 5.56 -6.73
CA VAL A 44 6.11 5.13 -6.51
C VAL A 44 6.21 3.61 -6.56
N SER A 45 7.15 3.11 -7.36
CA SER A 45 7.51 1.68 -7.40
C SER A 45 8.44 1.30 -6.26
N GLU A 46 9.24 2.25 -5.75
CA GLU A 46 10.18 2.02 -4.65
C GLU A 46 10.38 3.31 -3.82
N LEU A 47 10.43 3.16 -2.51
CA LEU A 47 10.73 4.18 -1.53
C LEU A 47 12.21 4.15 -1.15
N ASN A 48 12.74 5.30 -0.74
CA ASN A 48 14.05 5.36 -0.09
C ASN A 48 14.06 4.50 1.19
N ASN A 49 15.18 3.84 1.51
CA ASN A 49 15.34 3.01 2.69
C ASN A 49 15.21 3.80 4.01
N ILE A 50 15.37 5.13 3.98
CA ILE A 50 15.19 6.01 5.13
C ILE A 50 13.85 6.75 5.07
N LYS A 51 13.16 6.82 6.21
CA LYS A 51 12.04 7.72 6.50
C LYS A 51 12.44 8.71 7.60
N ILE A 52 12.12 9.99 7.42
CA ILE A 52 12.24 10.98 8.50
C ILE A 52 11.09 10.74 9.49
N HIS A 53 11.43 10.44 10.73
CA HIS A 53 10.46 10.31 11.81
C HIS A 53 10.37 11.62 12.58
N GLU A 54 9.24 12.31 12.43
CA GLU A 54 8.98 13.56 13.12
C GLU A 54 8.75 13.35 14.62
N GLY A 55 9.50 14.10 15.42
CA GLY A 55 9.35 14.16 16.86
C GLY A 55 8.68 15.45 17.32
N PRO A 56 8.98 15.88 18.55
CA PRO A 56 8.42 17.11 19.09
C PRO A 56 9.09 18.35 18.51
N LYS A 57 8.39 19.48 18.58
CA LYS A 57 9.00 20.78 18.32
C LYS A 57 10.04 21.13 19.36
N VAL A 58 11.13 21.76 18.93
CA VAL A 58 12.35 21.99 19.74
C VAL A 58 12.12 22.82 21.01
N TYR A 59 11.03 23.58 21.08
CA TYR A 59 10.68 24.37 22.26
C TYR A 59 9.99 23.55 23.37
N TYR A 60 9.64 22.29 23.14
CA TYR A 60 9.10 21.38 24.15
C TYR A 60 10.20 20.53 24.80
N ARG A 61 11.01 21.16 25.67
CA ARG A 61 12.21 20.55 26.28
C ARG A 61 12.00 19.12 26.78
N GLN A 62 11.00 18.88 27.64
CA GLN A 62 10.77 17.54 28.19
C GLN A 62 10.42 16.50 27.13
N ALA A 63 9.70 16.90 26.07
CA ALA A 63 9.39 15.99 24.97
C ALA A 63 10.65 15.69 24.15
N CYS A 64 11.50 16.68 23.89
CA CYS A 64 12.79 16.50 23.21
C CYS A 64 13.71 15.57 24.01
N ASP A 65 13.82 15.77 25.33
CA ASP A 65 14.64 14.94 26.21
C ASP A 65 14.20 13.46 26.13
N ASN A 66 12.88 13.20 26.24
CA ASN A 66 12.33 11.85 26.10
C ASN A 66 12.56 11.24 24.71
N PHE A 67 12.49 12.05 23.66
CA PHE A 67 12.71 11.60 22.28
C PHE A 67 14.18 11.21 22.06
N ILE A 68 15.11 12.02 22.56
CA ILE A 68 16.55 11.77 22.51
C ILE A 68 16.91 10.52 23.33
N GLU A 69 16.33 10.37 24.53
CA GLU A 69 16.54 9.17 25.35
C GLU A 69 16.12 7.89 24.62
N LYS A 70 15.03 7.95 23.85
CA LYS A 70 14.51 6.82 23.10
C LYS A 70 15.33 6.48 21.86
N PHE A 71 15.83 7.47 21.13
CA PHE A 71 16.42 7.29 19.80
C PHE A 71 17.93 7.55 19.71
N GLY A 72 18.55 8.05 20.78
CA GLY A 72 19.97 8.43 20.79
C GLY A 72 20.19 9.82 20.18
N LEU A 73 20.99 10.64 20.86
CA LEU A 73 21.29 12.01 20.42
C LEU A 73 22.00 12.03 19.07
N GLU A 74 22.88 11.07 18.82
CA GLU A 74 23.66 10.90 17.59
C GLU A 74 22.80 10.61 16.36
N ASN A 75 21.58 10.11 16.55
CA ASN A 75 20.64 9.81 15.46
C ASN A 75 19.63 10.93 15.23
N CYS A 76 19.59 11.93 16.13
CA CYS A 76 18.62 13.02 16.09
C CYS A 76 19.23 14.29 15.49
N TYR A 77 18.42 15.04 14.74
CA TYR A 77 18.78 16.36 14.22
C TYR A 77 17.55 17.26 14.15
N ILE A 78 17.76 18.55 13.91
CA ILE A 78 16.66 19.52 13.76
C ILE A 78 16.38 19.70 12.28
N LEU A 79 15.12 19.49 11.89
CA LEU A 79 14.59 19.86 10.59
C LEU A 79 13.53 20.93 10.82
N ASP A 80 13.76 22.13 10.30
CA ASP A 80 12.99 23.34 10.60
C ASP A 80 12.88 23.62 12.11
N ASP A 81 11.70 23.45 12.72
CA ASP A 81 11.46 23.62 14.16
C ASP A 81 11.18 22.29 14.89
N VAL A 82 11.42 21.16 14.23
CA VAL A 82 11.10 19.81 14.71
C VAL A 82 12.37 19.00 14.95
N LEU A 83 12.42 18.32 16.10
CA LEU A 83 13.44 17.31 16.35
C LEU A 83 13.04 16.03 15.63
N VAL A 84 13.90 15.52 14.77
CA VAL A 84 13.65 14.35 13.92
C VAL A 84 14.76 13.31 14.07
N TYR A 85 14.49 12.07 13.66
CA TYR A 85 15.53 11.07 13.43
C TYR A 85 15.28 10.31 12.12
N ASN A 86 16.34 9.75 11.54
CA ASN A 86 16.24 8.91 10.35
C ASN A 86 15.93 7.46 10.75
N ALA A 87 14.76 6.96 10.34
CA ALA A 87 14.33 5.59 10.59
C ALA A 87 14.52 4.73 9.34
N GLU A 88 15.07 3.53 9.49
CA GLU A 88 15.07 2.54 8.40
C GLU A 88 13.66 1.99 8.15
N ARG A 89 13.27 1.92 6.89
CA ARG A 89 12.02 1.30 6.47
C ARG A 89 12.15 -0.21 6.48
N LYS A 90 11.14 -0.89 7.04
CA LYS A 90 11.02 -2.35 6.93
C LYS A 90 10.74 -2.80 5.49
N PHE A 91 10.04 -1.97 4.70
CA PHE A 91 9.67 -2.24 3.31
C PHE A 91 9.92 -1.01 2.46
N THR A 92 10.62 -1.21 1.34
CA THR A 92 10.85 -0.16 0.33
C THR A 92 10.01 -0.35 -0.91
N THR A 93 9.47 -1.55 -1.16
CA THR A 93 8.62 -1.81 -2.33
C THR A 93 7.19 -2.22 -1.92
N PRO A 94 6.17 -1.87 -2.73
CA PRO A 94 4.78 -2.26 -2.49
C PRO A 94 4.61 -3.78 -2.40
N GLU A 95 5.30 -4.55 -3.24
CA GLU A 95 5.20 -6.00 -3.32
C GLU A 95 5.69 -6.65 -2.03
N SER A 96 6.82 -6.19 -1.49
CA SER A 96 7.36 -6.69 -0.22
C SER A 96 6.41 -6.39 0.95
N PHE A 97 5.76 -5.22 0.94
CA PHE A 97 4.78 -4.85 1.96
C PHE A 97 3.49 -5.65 1.84
N ILE A 98 2.92 -5.78 0.64
CA ILE A 98 1.71 -6.59 0.37
C ILE A 98 1.98 -8.04 0.75
N SER A 99 3.12 -8.59 0.36
CA SER A 99 3.51 -9.96 0.71
C SER A 99 3.56 -10.18 2.22
N ASN A 100 4.07 -9.20 2.97
CA ASN A 100 4.03 -9.23 4.43
C ASN A 100 2.60 -9.11 5.00
N LEU A 101 1.72 -8.31 4.39
CA LEU A 101 0.32 -8.22 4.82
C LEU A 101 -0.44 -9.52 4.57
N LEU A 102 -0.18 -10.20 3.46
CA LEU A 102 -0.81 -11.45 3.05
C LEU A 102 -0.16 -12.68 3.70
N THR A 103 0.15 -12.58 5.00
CA THR A 103 0.58 -13.71 5.83
C THR A 103 -0.42 -13.98 6.95
N LYS A 104 -0.43 -15.18 7.52
CA LYS A 104 -1.34 -15.55 8.61
C LYS A 104 -1.21 -14.62 9.82
N GLU A 105 -0.02 -14.11 10.08
CA GLU A 105 0.30 -13.22 11.19
C GLU A 105 -0.26 -11.80 10.98
N HIS A 106 -0.24 -11.32 9.73
CA HIS A 106 -0.51 -9.91 9.43
C HIS A 106 -1.82 -9.66 8.67
N ILE A 107 -2.50 -10.69 8.17
CA ILE A 107 -3.74 -10.54 7.39
C ILE A 107 -4.84 -9.79 8.15
N SER A 108 -4.79 -9.82 9.48
CA SER A 108 -5.72 -9.09 10.36
C SER A 108 -5.58 -7.55 10.26
N ILE A 109 -4.46 -7.04 9.75
CA ILE A 109 -4.22 -5.60 9.50
C ILE A 109 -5.13 -5.10 8.38
N ILE A 110 -5.43 -5.96 7.39
CA ILE A 110 -6.33 -5.63 6.30
C ILE A 110 -7.71 -6.26 6.49
N LYS A 111 -8.75 -5.55 6.03
CA LYS A 111 -10.12 -6.03 6.03
C LYS A 111 -10.33 -6.90 4.79
N VAL A 112 -10.13 -8.20 4.94
CA VAL A 112 -10.41 -9.17 3.88
C VAL A 112 -11.86 -9.64 3.94
N GLY A 113 -12.46 -9.90 2.78
CA GLY A 113 -13.75 -10.60 2.70
C GLY A 113 -13.66 -12.01 3.26
N LYS A 114 -14.69 -12.46 3.99
CA LYS A 114 -14.70 -13.77 4.68
C LYS A 114 -14.35 -14.95 3.76
N ASN A 115 -14.81 -14.93 2.52
CA ASN A 115 -14.58 -16.00 1.55
C ASN A 115 -13.25 -15.84 0.81
N LEU A 116 -12.57 -14.70 0.95
CA LEU A 116 -11.29 -14.40 0.30
C LEU A 116 -10.10 -14.67 1.22
N THR A 117 -10.29 -14.71 2.55
CA THR A 117 -9.18 -14.85 3.51
C THR A 117 -8.34 -16.10 3.27
N GLU A 118 -8.95 -17.27 3.07
CA GLU A 118 -8.16 -18.49 2.87
C GLU A 118 -7.54 -18.55 1.46
N PRO A 119 -8.27 -18.27 0.35
CA PRO A 119 -7.66 -18.25 -0.97
C PRO A 119 -6.49 -17.26 -1.09
N ILE A 120 -6.66 -16.02 -0.63
CA ILE A 120 -5.64 -14.97 -0.77
C ILE A 120 -4.36 -15.27 0.01
N LEU A 121 -4.40 -16.14 1.03
CA LEU A 121 -3.22 -16.55 1.77
C LEU A 121 -2.43 -17.67 1.08
N ASN A 122 -3.07 -18.42 0.18
CA ASN A 122 -2.52 -19.65 -0.38
C ASN A 122 -2.22 -19.56 -1.88
N THR A 123 -2.90 -18.70 -2.63
CA THR A 123 -2.91 -18.75 -4.10
C THR A 123 -2.75 -17.39 -4.79
N TYR A 124 -2.35 -16.34 -4.07
CA TYR A 124 -2.18 -15.02 -4.68
C TYR A 124 -0.86 -14.93 -5.44
N GLU A 125 -0.84 -14.05 -6.44
CA GLU A 125 0.35 -13.64 -7.16
C GLU A 125 0.33 -12.11 -7.31
N ILE A 126 1.50 -11.49 -7.33
CA ILE A 126 1.66 -10.06 -7.62
C ILE A 126 2.34 -9.97 -8.99
N LEU A 127 1.65 -9.38 -9.95
CA LEU A 127 2.06 -9.30 -11.34
C LEU A 127 2.20 -7.84 -11.75
N ASP A 128 3.18 -7.56 -12.61
CA ASP A 128 3.18 -6.33 -13.39
C ASP A 128 2.06 -6.40 -14.44
N ILE A 129 1.50 -5.26 -14.80
CA ILE A 129 0.44 -5.17 -15.79
C ILE A 129 0.86 -5.77 -17.15
N ASN A 130 2.15 -5.70 -17.49
CA ASN A 130 2.70 -6.25 -18.74
C ASN A 130 2.76 -7.78 -18.75
N ASP A 131 2.64 -8.43 -17.59
CA ASP A 131 2.69 -9.89 -17.45
C ASP A 131 1.30 -10.54 -17.47
N LEU A 132 0.22 -9.74 -17.57
CA LEU A 132 -1.15 -10.23 -17.56
C LEU A 132 -1.57 -10.79 -18.93
N ALA A 133 -2.43 -11.82 -18.90
CA ALA A 133 -2.90 -12.50 -20.09
C ALA A 133 -3.91 -11.66 -20.89
N ASP A 134 -3.92 -11.88 -22.22
CA ASP A 134 -4.84 -11.27 -23.18
C ASP A 134 -6.26 -11.88 -23.10
N ASP A 135 -6.95 -11.71 -21.97
CA ASP A 135 -8.39 -11.96 -21.89
C ASP A 135 -9.18 -10.71 -22.34
N ASN A 136 -10.13 -10.88 -23.26
CA ASN A 136 -10.85 -9.73 -23.85
C ASN A 136 -11.66 -8.94 -22.81
N ASP A 137 -12.31 -9.60 -21.85
CA ASP A 137 -13.14 -8.93 -20.86
C ASP A 137 -12.27 -8.19 -19.84
N PHE A 138 -11.14 -8.79 -19.46
CA PHE A 138 -10.13 -8.11 -18.65
C PHE A 138 -9.51 -6.91 -19.36
N LEU A 139 -9.19 -7.01 -20.65
CA LEU A 139 -8.63 -5.91 -21.43
C LEU A 139 -9.60 -4.73 -21.56
N ILE A 140 -10.91 -4.99 -21.71
CA ILE A 140 -11.94 -3.94 -21.68
C ILE A 140 -11.97 -3.24 -20.32
N PHE A 141 -11.96 -4.00 -19.23
CA PHE A 141 -11.87 -3.44 -17.88
C PHE A 141 -10.61 -2.58 -17.70
N LEU A 142 -9.47 -3.06 -18.20
CA LEU A 142 -8.21 -2.35 -18.06
C LEU A 142 -8.18 -1.04 -18.86
N ASP A 143 -8.72 -1.06 -20.08
CA ASP A 143 -8.87 0.14 -20.90
C ASP A 143 -9.77 1.20 -20.21
N ASP A 144 -10.88 0.77 -19.62
CA ASP A 144 -11.76 1.63 -18.81
C ASP A 144 -11.05 2.21 -17.58
N PHE A 145 -10.24 1.39 -16.91
CA PHE A 145 -9.47 1.80 -15.73
C PHE A 145 -8.43 2.87 -16.07
N LEU A 146 -7.68 2.68 -17.16
CA LEU A 146 -6.60 3.58 -17.60
C LEU A 146 -7.13 4.84 -18.28
N TYR A 147 -8.28 4.75 -18.96
CA TYR A 147 -8.89 5.86 -19.70
C TYR A 147 -10.32 6.16 -19.23
N PRO A 148 -10.54 6.56 -17.97
CA PRO A 148 -11.89 6.72 -17.40
C PRO A 148 -12.75 7.78 -18.13
N ASN A 149 -12.11 8.67 -18.88
CA ASN A 149 -12.78 9.72 -19.66
C ASN A 149 -13.20 9.30 -21.07
N GLN A 150 -12.93 8.06 -21.49
CA GLN A 150 -13.08 7.66 -22.89
C GLN A 150 -14.52 7.73 -23.41
N TYR A 151 -15.51 7.58 -22.53
CA TYR A 151 -16.92 7.66 -22.88
C TYR A 151 -17.50 9.07 -22.87
N ILE A 152 -16.75 10.09 -22.42
CA ILE A 152 -17.22 11.48 -22.35
C ILE A 152 -17.33 12.11 -23.75
N LYS A 153 -16.56 11.62 -24.72
CA LYS A 153 -16.48 12.19 -26.09
C LYS A 153 -17.35 11.46 -27.13
N ARG A 154 -18.32 10.64 -26.71
CA ARG A 154 -19.25 9.95 -27.62
C ARG A 154 -20.56 10.71 -27.81
#